data_AF-A0A7S0RJD6-F1
#
_entry.id   AF-A0A7S0RJD6-F1
#
_cell.length_a   1.000
_cell.length_b   1.000
_cell.length_c   1.000
_cell.angle_alpha   90.00
_cell.angle_beta   90.00
_cell.angle_gamma   90.00
#
_symmetry.space_group_name_H-M   'P 1'
#
loop_
_entity.id
_entity.type
_entity.pdbx_description
1 polymer ?
#
loop_
_entity_poly.entity_id
_entity_poly.type
_entity_poly.pdbx_seq_one_letter_code
_entity_poly.pdbx_strand_id
1 'polypeptide(L)'
;MLDQYILDYIQKMNYVNAAKAFQMEAKVEMGAVAIDVPGGFLSEWWSVFWEVFIARTNSKHSEAATSYIDTQNAKVRADQKQLLLQLVQHLANQQAGDPQPKGLAHLLQQQDTGLNGAGRNNLLQQQQQQQQQQDP
;
A
#
# COMPACT_ATOMS: atom_id res chain seq x y z
N MET A 1 26.84 -3.44 -1.12
CA MET A 1 25.94 -2.50 -1.83
C MET A 1 25.43 -1.41 -0.90
N LEU A 2 24.72 -1.73 0.19
CA LEU A 2 24.28 -0.71 1.16
C LEU A 2 25.45 0.03 1.83
N ASP A 3 26.52 -0.69 2.17
CA ASP A 3 27.70 -0.09 2.85
C ASP A 3 28.38 0.98 2.00
N GLN A 4 28.32 0.87 0.67
CA GLN A 4 28.83 1.91 -0.24
C GLN A 4 27.97 3.18 -0.16
N TYR A 5 26.65 3.05 -0.07
CA TYR A 5 25.74 4.19 0.11
C TYR A 5 25.83 4.81 1.51
N ILE A 6 26.13 3.99 2.54
CA ILE A 6 26.40 4.50 3.90
C ILE A 6 27.74 5.26 3.90
N LEU A 7 28.79 4.71 3.29
CA LEU A 7 30.08 5.37 3.20
C LEU A 7 29.98 6.70 2.42
N ASP A 8 29.27 6.71 1.28
CA ASP A 8 28.97 7.91 0.49
C ASP A 8 28.24 8.97 1.33
N TYR A 9 27.23 8.57 2.10
CA TYR A 9 26.50 9.48 2.99
C TYR A 9 27.41 10.09 4.06
N ILE A 10 28.22 9.28 4.74
CA ILE A 10 29.15 9.75 5.79
C ILE A 10 30.19 10.72 5.21
N GLN A 11 30.67 10.45 3.99
CA GLN A 11 31.59 11.33 3.26
C GLN A 11 30.94 12.65 2.86
N LYS A 12 29.72 12.62 2.30
CA LYS A 12 28.94 13.82 1.92
C LYS A 12 28.57 14.69 3.12
N MET A 13 28.44 14.10 4.31
CA MET A 13 28.25 14.80 5.58
C MET A 13 29.55 15.35 6.20
N ASN A 14 30.69 15.23 5.52
CA ASN A 14 32.03 15.66 5.97
C ASN A 14 32.55 14.97 7.24
N TYR A 15 32.04 13.78 7.58
CA TYR A 15 32.54 13.01 8.72
C TYR A 15 33.75 12.15 8.33
N VAL A 16 34.88 12.80 8.09
CA VAL A 16 36.10 12.16 7.52
C VAL A 16 36.62 10.99 8.38
N ASN A 17 36.68 11.16 9.70
CA ASN A 17 37.18 10.12 10.59
C ASN A 17 36.21 8.92 10.66
N ALA A 18 34.91 9.18 10.71
CA ALA A 18 33.89 8.15 10.71
C ALA A 18 33.88 7.37 9.38
N ALA A 19 34.04 8.07 8.25
CA ALA A 19 34.12 7.44 6.93
C ALA A 19 35.30 6.46 6.85
N LYS A 20 36.48 6.86 7.35
CA LYS A 20 37.67 6.00 7.39
C LYS A 20 37.48 4.79 8.30
N ALA A 21 36.99 5.00 9.52
CA ALA A 21 36.74 3.91 10.47
C ALA A 21 35.72 2.91 9.90
N PHE A 22 34.59 3.41 9.40
CA PHE A 22 33.54 2.60 8.80
C PHE A 22 34.04 1.80 7.60
N GLN A 23 34.80 2.44 6.70
CA GLN A 23 35.39 1.76 5.55
C GLN A 23 36.29 0.58 5.97
N MET A 24 37.14 0.79 6.98
CA MET A 24 38.05 -0.26 7.47
C MET A 24 37.30 -1.39 8.15
N GLU A 25 36.34 -1.06 9.03
CA GLU A 25 35.57 -2.03 9.81
C GLU A 25 34.64 -2.87 8.93
N ALA A 26 33.88 -2.23 8.04
CA ALA A 26 32.94 -2.89 7.15
C ALA A 26 33.59 -3.45 5.88
N LYS A 27 34.91 -3.23 5.69
CA LYS A 27 35.69 -3.68 4.51
C LYS A 27 35.02 -3.29 3.19
N VAL A 28 34.59 -2.03 3.11
CA VAL A 28 33.83 -1.54 1.95
C VAL A 28 34.78 -1.36 0.77
N GLU A 29 34.59 -2.17 -0.27
CA GLU A 29 35.24 -2.02 -1.57
C GLU A 29 34.99 -0.60 -2.12
N MET A 30 36.06 0.14 -2.44
CA MET A 30 35.97 1.44 -3.12
C MET A 30 35.60 1.22 -4.59
N GLY A 31 34.32 0.99 -4.85
CA GLY A 31 33.74 1.00 -6.19
C GLY A 31 32.99 2.30 -6.45
N ALA A 32 32.82 2.65 -7.73
CA ALA A 32 31.86 3.68 -8.11
C ALA A 32 30.47 3.24 -7.61
N VAL A 33 29.84 4.10 -6.82
CA VAL A 33 28.48 3.87 -6.34
C VAL A 33 27.57 3.78 -7.56
N ALA A 34 26.72 2.75 -7.62
CA ALA A 34 25.88 2.50 -8.81
C ALA A 34 24.91 3.66 -9.13
N ILE A 35 24.52 4.42 -8.11
CA ILE A 35 23.72 5.64 -8.24
C ILE A 35 24.41 6.74 -7.43
N ASP A 36 25.18 7.57 -8.13
CA ASP A 36 25.82 8.75 -7.55
C ASP A 36 24.95 9.99 -7.83
N VAL A 37 24.35 10.53 -6.77
CA VAL A 37 23.56 11.76 -6.80
C VAL A 37 24.19 12.80 -5.86
N PRO A 38 24.15 14.11 -6.18
CA PRO A 38 24.83 15.13 -5.39
C PRO A 38 24.44 15.16 -3.91
N GLY A 39 23.18 14.84 -3.57
CA GLY A 39 22.68 14.77 -2.19
C GLY A 39 23.04 13.49 -1.43
N GLY A 40 23.52 12.45 -2.14
CA GLY A 40 23.68 11.10 -1.62
C GLY A 40 22.40 10.28 -1.77
N PHE A 41 22.51 9.07 -2.33
CA PHE A 41 21.34 8.21 -2.57
C PHE A 41 20.59 7.92 -1.26
N LEU A 42 21.33 7.66 -0.18
CA LEU A 42 20.73 7.26 1.09
C LEU A 42 19.89 8.37 1.72
N SER A 43 20.31 9.63 1.62
CA SER A 43 19.57 10.76 2.22
C SER A 43 18.27 11.03 1.46
N GLU A 44 18.31 11.05 0.13
CA GLU A 44 17.14 11.28 -0.73
C GLU A 44 16.12 10.14 -0.58
N TRP A 45 16.58 8.88 -0.60
CA TRP A 45 15.69 7.74 -0.44
C TRP A 45 15.15 7.57 0.97
N TRP A 46 15.90 7.96 2.00
CA TRP A 46 15.45 7.85 3.38
C TRP A 46 14.21 8.70 3.64
N SER A 47 14.16 9.94 3.12
CA SER A 47 12.97 10.80 3.23
C SER A 47 11.75 10.19 2.56
N VAL A 48 11.88 9.68 1.34
CA VAL A 48 10.78 9.01 0.61
C VAL A 48 10.31 7.76 1.37
N PHE A 49 11.24 6.93 1.84
CA PHE A 49 10.91 5.76 2.64
C PHE A 49 10.14 6.14 3.90
N TRP A 50 10.59 7.18 4.61
CA TRP A 50 9.99 7.63 5.84
C TRP A 50 8.56 8.16 5.65
N GLU A 51 8.32 8.95 4.60
CA GLU A 51 6.99 9.44 4.25
C GLU A 51 6.01 8.31 3.97
N VAL A 52 6.44 7.30 3.19
CA VAL A 52 5.61 6.13 2.87
C VAL A 52 5.39 5.24 4.10
N PHE A 53 6.40 5.07 4.95
CA PHE A 53 6.30 4.26 6.15
C PHE A 53 5.27 4.82 7.13
N ILE A 54 5.30 6.12 7.41
CA ILE A 54 4.32 6.75 8.30
C ILE A 54 2.93 6.79 7.67
N ALA A 55 2.81 7.04 6.36
CA ALA A 55 1.51 7.10 5.69
C ALA A 55 0.68 5.81 5.84
N ARG A 56 1.32 4.66 6.13
CA ARG A 56 0.62 3.40 6.44
C ARG A 56 -0.16 3.42 7.76
N THR A 57 0.25 4.21 8.74
CA THR A 57 -0.35 4.24 10.09
C THR A 57 -0.91 5.61 10.46
N ASN A 58 -0.50 6.67 9.76
CA ASN A 58 -0.96 8.02 9.96
C ASN A 58 -1.06 8.78 8.61
N SER A 59 -2.27 8.78 8.06
CA SER A 59 -2.61 9.38 6.76
C SER A 59 -2.49 10.91 6.70
N LYS A 60 -2.17 11.60 7.81
CA LYS A 60 -1.98 13.05 7.84
C LYS A 60 -0.57 13.52 7.50
N HIS A 61 0.40 12.60 7.34
CA HIS A 61 1.81 12.98 7.19
C HIS A 61 2.25 13.31 5.76
N SER A 62 1.66 12.69 4.75
CA SER A 62 1.99 12.97 3.35
C SER A 62 0.81 12.57 2.46
N GLU A 63 0.20 13.58 1.82
CA GLU A 63 -0.92 13.37 0.89
C GLU A 63 -0.47 12.57 -0.34
N ALA A 64 0.74 12.85 -0.84
CA ALA A 64 1.33 12.13 -1.97
C ALA A 64 1.56 10.64 -1.62
N ALA A 65 2.13 10.35 -0.46
CA ALA A 65 2.35 8.97 -0.02
C ALA A 65 1.03 8.24 0.24
N THR A 66 0.04 8.92 0.83
CA THR A 66 -1.29 8.37 1.08
C THR A 66 -2.00 8.04 -0.24
N SER A 67 -1.99 8.97 -1.21
CA SER A 67 -2.56 8.76 -2.54
C SER A 67 -1.91 7.59 -3.27
N TYR A 68 -0.58 7.46 -3.17
CA TYR A 68 0.14 6.32 -3.74
C TYR A 68 -0.32 4.99 -3.10
N ILE A 69 -0.39 4.92 -1.76
CA ILE A 69 -0.83 3.73 -1.04
C ILE A 69 -2.27 3.36 -1.42
N ASP A 70 -3.18 4.34 -1.48
CA ASP A 70 -4.57 4.13 -1.85
C ASP A 70 -4.70 3.60 -3.27
N THR A 71 -3.89 4.12 -4.20
CA THR A 71 -3.85 3.64 -5.59
C THR A 71 -3.36 2.19 -5.66
N GLN A 72 -2.33 1.82 -4.88
CA GLN A 72 -1.85 0.44 -4.82
C GLN A 72 -2.91 -0.49 -4.24
N ASN A 73 -3.57 -0.09 -3.15
CA ASN A 73 -4.65 -0.85 -2.54
C ASN A 73 -5.86 -1.00 -3.47
N ALA A 74 -6.20 0.05 -4.22
CA ALA A 74 -7.27 0.02 -5.22
C ALA A 74 -6.97 -0.98 -6.34
N LYS A 75 -5.74 -1.04 -6.82
CA LYS A 75 -5.32 -2.05 -7.81
C LYS A 75 -5.48 -3.48 -7.29
N VAL A 76 -4.99 -3.76 -6.08
CA VAL A 76 -5.14 -5.09 -5.45
C VAL A 76 -6.62 -5.47 -5.29
N ARG A 77 -7.47 -4.51 -4.90
CA ARG A 77 -8.93 -4.73 -4.82
C ARG A 77 -9.55 -5.00 -6.19
N ALA A 78 -9.15 -4.28 -7.22
CA ALA A 78 -9.63 -4.48 -8.58
C ALA A 78 -9.27 -5.87 -9.11
N ASP A 79 -8.03 -6.31 -8.90
CA ASP A 79 -7.56 -7.64 -9.30
C ASP A 79 -8.33 -8.74 -8.56
N GLN A 80 -8.56 -8.57 -7.25
CA GLN A 80 -9.38 -9.49 -6.46
C GLN A 80 -10.84 -9.55 -6.95
N LYS A 81 -11.43 -8.41 -7.29
CA LYS A 81 -12.79 -8.31 -7.84
C LYS A 81 -12.90 -9.01 -9.19
N GLN A 82 -11.89 -8.88 -10.04
CA GLN A 82 -11.86 -9.53 -11.34
C GLN A 82 -11.80 -11.06 -11.22
N LEU A 83 -11.01 -11.59 -10.28
CA LEU A 83 -10.97 -13.02 -10.00
C LEU A 83 -12.33 -13.54 -9.51
N LEU A 84 -12.99 -12.80 -8.62
CA LEU A 84 -14.30 -13.17 -8.10
C LEU A 84 -15.38 -13.17 -9.20
N LEU A 85 -15.36 -12.18 -10.09
CA LEU A 85 -16.25 -12.14 -11.25
C LEU A 85 -16.04 -13.34 -12.20
N GLN A 86 -14.80 -13.76 -12.42
CA GLN A 86 -14.52 -14.97 -13.22
C GLN A 86 -15.11 -16.23 -12.56
N LEU A 87 -14.97 -16.37 -11.23
CA LEU A 87 -15.54 -17.51 -10.50
C LEU A 87 -17.07 -17.54 -10.63
N VAL A 88 -17.73 -16.39 -10.43
CA VAL A 88 -19.18 -16.27 -10.53
C VAL A 88 -19.68 -16.59 -11.95
N GLN A 89 -18.98 -16.11 -12.98
CA GLN A 89 -19.33 -16.41 -14.37
C GLN A 89 -19.25 -17.91 -14.66
N HIS A 90 -18.24 -18.60 -14.13
CA HIS A 90 -18.07 -20.03 -14.31
C HIS A 90 -19.18 -20.85 -13.62
N LEU A 91 -19.62 -20.43 -12.42
CA LEU A 91 -20.73 -21.08 -11.71
C LEU A 91 -22.08 -20.85 -12.41
N ALA A 92 -22.33 -19.62 -12.87
CA ALA A 92 -23.58 -19.25 -13.54
C ALA A 92 -23.82 -20.04 -14.83
N ASN A 93 -22.77 -20.30 -15.62
CA ASN A 93 -22.88 -21.12 -16.84
C ASN A 93 -23.21 -22.59 -16.55
N GLN A 94 -22.96 -23.12 -15.35
CA GLN A 94 -23.30 -24.50 -14.97
C GLN A 94 -24.69 -24.67 -14.35
N GLN A 95 -25.29 -23.61 -13.79
CA GLN A 95 -26.57 -23.65 -13.04
C GLN A 95 -27.70 -22.85 -13.71
N ALA A 96 -27.83 -22.92 -15.05
CA ALA A 96 -28.81 -22.15 -15.84
C ALA A 96 -30.33 -22.41 -15.55
N GLY A 97 -30.72 -22.77 -14.32
CA GLY A 97 -32.09 -23.15 -13.95
C GLY A 97 -32.73 -22.47 -12.74
N ASP A 98 -32.06 -21.63 -11.94
CA ASP A 98 -32.67 -21.05 -10.71
C ASP A 98 -32.33 -19.55 -10.51
N PRO A 99 -33.32 -18.64 -10.31
CA PRO A 99 -33.05 -17.22 -10.23
C PRO A 99 -32.92 -16.77 -8.77
N GLN A 100 -31.68 -16.60 -8.27
CA GLN A 100 -31.40 -15.56 -7.26
C GLN A 100 -29.91 -15.28 -7.04
N PRO A 101 -29.35 -14.20 -7.63
CA PRO A 101 -27.99 -13.74 -7.35
C PRO A 101 -27.94 -12.66 -6.25
N LYS A 102 -28.93 -12.59 -5.35
CA LYS A 102 -28.98 -11.54 -4.30
C LYS A 102 -27.82 -11.65 -3.31
N GLY A 103 -27.41 -12.86 -2.94
CA GLY A 103 -26.26 -13.08 -2.05
C GLY A 103 -24.91 -12.68 -2.69
N LEU A 104 -24.76 -12.92 -3.99
CA LEU A 104 -23.56 -12.57 -4.75
C LEU A 104 -23.41 -11.04 -4.95
N ALA A 105 -24.52 -10.35 -5.22
CA ALA A 105 -24.52 -8.89 -5.30
C ALA A 105 -24.12 -8.23 -3.97
N HIS A 106 -24.57 -8.78 -2.84
CA HIS A 106 -24.18 -8.29 -1.51
C HIS A 106 -22.69 -8.51 -1.23
N LEU A 107 -22.12 -9.65 -1.64
CA LEU A 107 -20.69 -9.95 -1.46
C LEU A 107 -19.79 -8.97 -2.24
N LEU A 108 -20.20 -8.60 -3.46
CA LEU A 108 -19.53 -7.59 -4.29
C LEU A 108 -19.62 -6.17 -3.71
N GLN A 109 -20.74 -5.82 -3.06
CA GLN A 109 -20.93 -4.50 -2.42
C GLN A 109 -20.11 -4.37 -1.12
N GLN A 110 -19.95 -5.47 -0.37
CA GLN A 110 -19.25 -5.47 0.92
C GLN A 110 -17.73 -5.20 0.78
N GLN A 111 -17.15 -5.54 -0.36
CA GLN A 111 -15.71 -5.37 -0.65
C GLN A 111 -15.33 -3.96 -1.09
N ASP A 112 -16.29 -3.13 -1.52
CA ASP A 112 -16.07 -1.73 -1.97
C ASP A 112 -15.97 -0.74 -0.79
N THR A 113 -16.38 -1.15 0.42
CA THR A 113 -16.29 -0.28 1.60
C THR A 113 -14.87 -0.29 2.16
N GLY A 114 -13.96 0.40 1.48
CA GLY A 114 -12.63 0.74 1.99
C GLY A 114 -12.76 1.52 3.29
N LEU A 115 -12.50 0.85 4.42
CA LEU A 115 -12.64 1.37 5.77
C LEU A 115 -11.66 2.53 6.03
N ASN A 116 -12.08 3.75 5.71
CA ASN A 116 -11.87 4.89 6.60
C ASN A 116 -13.07 4.93 7.56
N GLY A 117 -12.83 5.01 8.88
CA GLY A 117 -13.80 4.71 9.95
C GLY A 117 -15.16 5.41 9.92
N ALA A 118 -15.35 6.44 9.08
CA ALA A 118 -16.62 7.13 8.88
C ALA A 118 -17.63 6.36 7.99
N GLY A 119 -17.17 5.53 7.04
CA GLY A 119 -18.06 4.80 6.12
C GLY A 119 -18.84 3.66 6.78
N ARG A 120 -18.27 3.07 7.84
CA ARG A 120 -18.84 1.90 8.54
C ARG A 120 -20.14 2.21 9.29
N ASN A 121 -20.25 3.41 9.86
CA ASN A 121 -21.47 3.81 10.58
C ASN A 121 -22.65 4.05 9.64
N ASN A 122 -22.42 4.64 8.46
CA ASN A 122 -23.49 4.86 7.49
C ASN A 122 -24.04 3.55 6.92
N LEU A 123 -23.18 2.55 6.68
CA LEU A 123 -23.60 1.25 6.13
C LEU A 123 -24.42 0.44 7.15
N LEU A 124 -24.03 0.44 8.43
CA LEU A 124 -24.80 -0.19 9.50
C LEU A 124 -26.18 0.46 9.68
N GLN A 125 -26.26 1.78 9.54
CA GLN A 125 -27.53 2.50 9.64
C GLN A 125 -28.45 2.23 8.44
N GLN A 126 -27.89 2.10 7.24
CA GLN A 126 -28.68 1.77 6.05
C GLN A 126 -29.19 0.31 6.07
N GLN A 127 -28.40 -0.61 6.62
CA GLN A 127 -28.83 -2.01 6.78
C GLN A 127 -29.96 -2.14 7.81
N GLN A 128 -29.93 -1.33 8.88
CA GLN A 128 -30.98 -1.31 9.90
C GLN A 128 -32.30 -0.73 9.36
N GLN A 129 -32.26 0.24 8.43
CA GLN A 129 -33.47 0.76 7.79
C GLN A 129 -34.13 -0.23 6.81
N GLN A 130 -33.34 -1.05 6.10
CA GLN A 130 -33.92 -2.07 5.20
C GLN A 130 -34.59 -3.22 5.96
N GLN A 131 -34.09 -3.57 7.15
CA GLN A 131 -34.75 -4.57 8.00
C GLN A 131 -36.12 -4.10 8.53
N GLN A 132 -36.30 -2.81 8.82
CA GLN A 132 -37.59 -2.28 9.28
C GLN A 132 -38.67 -2.22 8.18
N GLN A 133 -38.33 -2.30 6.90
CA GLN A 133 -39.32 -2.33 5.80
C GLN A 133 -39.71 -3.75 5.37
N GLN A 134 -39.09 -4.80 5.95
CA GLN A 134 -39.35 -6.19 5.58
C GLN A 134 -40.21 -6.98 6.58
N ASP A 135 -40.58 -6.40 7.73
CA ASP A 135 -41.58 -6.99 8.64
C ASP A 135 -42.97 -6.38 8.36
N PRO A 136 -43.89 -7.13 7.73
CA PRO A 136 -45.31 -6.79 7.68
C PRO A 136 -46.06 -7.09 8.99
#